data_AF-A0A328N5E2-F1
#
_entry.id   AF-A0A328N5E2-F1
#
_cell.length_a   1.000
_cell.length_b   1.000
_cell.length_c   1.000
_cell.angle_alpha   90.00
_cell.angle_beta   90.00
_cell.angle_gamma   90.00
#
_symmetry.space_group_name_H-M   'P 1'
#
loop_
_entity.id
_entity.type
_entity.pdbx_description
1 polymer ?
#
loop_
_entity_poly.entity_id
_entity_poly.type
_entity_poly.pdbx_seq_one_letter_code
_entity_poly.pdbx_strand_id
1 'polypeptide(L)'
;MTGRDEFTGSRTGTPPTGSGDRLARGRVPALEAALAEARDLPDGPARQVALERLAERADAAGDVRSGMDARFALIEAYLLHGERWRLVEPVRRCRAAADHRPDLLTETETGLLLRYQRYAVEALLGTPRVGLDQTRSLLHDLAHRVGADGPDTPTVAELHCRIADHLGDEPTARHWYERWSGKRPGPAGGCPGCASARRAELLAGWGEWHAAVSELGETDGDPQSCTDQPERDLVAGLLPALRTGEQARAATAHVRAYRRHRRERAAFPHLAAHLRFCALGGHLERGLAILAEQLPRLDQPTDDLAAMEFAAAGALVCGLAVEAGLGGRTMPRPAYGERTATELDVATLGALLLGVANELAGSFDARNGTGHHSGRMAAWLAERPLAAPVPLPTDDEPDEPDEPDADWPEAEAEAELGERELSALSLGMITGILDGRGDRYLVDEGETVVGHWEGAVIQFRRAGERGEVLHARAMADRRLPTARRAEAYAFCNAWNHDRLLPKAYAHDLGDELVLAGDVATDLAHGVAPAQLRVLMDAAIATGIAYAEAVAALP
;
A
#
# COMPACT_ATOMS: atom_id res chain seq x y z
N MET A 1 56.39 -9.89 -48.52
CA MET A 1 56.57 -11.35 -48.43
C MET A 1 57.19 -11.64 -47.08
N THR A 2 56.35 -12.04 -46.11
CA THR A 2 56.40 -13.34 -45.39
C THR A 2 57.50 -13.39 -44.33
N GLY A 3 57.27 -13.50 -43.02
CA GLY A 3 56.06 -13.71 -42.20
C GLY A 3 56.49 -14.25 -40.82
N ARG A 4 55.61 -14.09 -39.80
CA ARG A 4 55.38 -14.91 -38.57
C ARG A 4 56.56 -15.25 -37.64
N ASP A 5 56.44 -15.46 -36.34
CA ASP A 5 55.43 -15.32 -35.27
C ASP A 5 56.19 -15.59 -33.94
N GLU A 6 55.49 -15.45 -32.82
CA GLU A 6 55.77 -15.97 -31.46
C GLU A 6 56.46 -15.02 -30.45
N PHE A 7 55.62 -14.26 -29.74
CA PHE A 7 55.85 -13.93 -28.33
C PHE A 7 54.66 -14.43 -27.51
N THR A 8 54.93 -15.40 -26.64
CA THR A 8 53.99 -16.01 -25.70
C THR A 8 53.87 -15.16 -24.43
N GLY A 9 52.64 -14.91 -23.99
CA GLY A 9 52.36 -14.16 -22.77
C GLY A 9 50.87 -14.08 -22.46
N SER A 10 50.18 -15.21 -22.34
CA SER A 10 48.82 -15.25 -21.80
C SER A 10 48.87 -15.10 -20.28
N ARG A 11 48.62 -13.87 -19.79
CA ARG A 11 48.04 -13.64 -18.46
C ARG A 11 46.54 -13.45 -18.67
N THR A 12 45.77 -14.48 -18.35
CA THR A 12 44.32 -14.41 -18.21
C THR A 12 43.99 -13.59 -16.96
N GLY A 13 43.83 -12.27 -17.14
CA GLY A 13 43.19 -11.41 -16.15
C GLY A 13 41.68 -11.63 -16.21
N THR A 14 41.13 -12.18 -15.14
CA THR A 14 39.69 -12.19 -14.86
C THR A 14 39.14 -10.75 -14.95
N PRO A 15 38.01 -10.50 -15.65
CA PRO A 15 37.41 -9.17 -15.64
C PRO A 15 36.90 -8.84 -14.23
N PRO A 16 36.98 -7.58 -13.78
CA PRO A 16 36.47 -7.20 -12.46
C PRO A 16 34.95 -7.34 -12.42
N THR A 17 34.45 -8.02 -11.39
CA THR A 17 33.06 -8.03 -10.93
C THR A 17 32.66 -6.60 -10.53
N GLY A 18 32.20 -5.81 -11.51
CA GLY A 18 32.41 -4.36 -11.54
C GLY A 18 31.38 -3.44 -10.88
N SER A 19 30.34 -3.94 -10.19
CA SER A 19 29.34 -3.07 -9.51
C SER A 19 29.58 -2.97 -8.00
N GLY A 20 29.72 -4.09 -7.29
CA GLY A 20 29.91 -4.10 -5.83
C GLY A 20 31.21 -3.43 -5.36
N ASP A 21 32.31 -3.63 -6.08
CA ASP A 21 33.64 -3.10 -5.74
C ASP A 21 33.78 -1.58 -5.99
N ARG A 22 32.84 -0.98 -6.73
CA ARG A 22 32.77 0.48 -6.92
C ARG A 22 31.97 1.16 -5.82
N LEU A 23 30.86 0.55 -5.39
CA LEU A 23 29.99 1.05 -4.32
C LEU A 23 30.67 1.00 -2.94
N ALA A 24 31.59 0.06 -2.72
CA ALA A 24 32.32 -0.11 -1.46
C ALA A 24 33.42 0.96 -1.21
N ARG A 25 33.85 1.72 -2.24
CA ARG A 25 34.96 2.67 -2.08
C ARG A 25 34.52 3.93 -1.34
N GLY A 26 35.17 4.21 -0.22
CA GLY A 26 34.92 5.41 0.60
C GLY A 26 33.89 5.22 1.70
N ARG A 27 33.40 3.99 1.89
CA ARG A 27 32.48 3.66 2.99
C ARG A 27 33.23 3.47 4.31
N VAL A 28 32.66 3.99 5.38
CA VAL A 28 33.16 3.84 6.75
C VAL A 28 32.47 2.61 7.38
N PRO A 29 33.20 1.55 7.75
CA PRO A 29 32.59 0.31 8.25
C PRO A 29 31.67 0.49 9.47
N ALA A 30 31.98 1.44 10.34
CA ALA A 30 31.15 1.78 11.49
C ALA A 30 29.79 2.39 11.10
N LEU A 31 29.70 3.08 9.97
CA LEU A 31 28.44 3.62 9.45
C LEU A 31 27.61 2.53 8.77
N GLU A 32 28.25 1.57 8.09
CA GLU A 32 27.57 0.41 7.51
C GLU A 32 26.95 -0.47 8.61
N ALA A 33 27.69 -0.76 9.68
CA ALA A 33 27.17 -1.49 10.83
C ALA A 33 25.99 -0.73 11.49
N ALA A 34 26.13 0.58 11.69
CA ALA A 34 25.06 1.39 12.25
C ALA A 34 23.82 1.48 11.34
N LEU A 35 23.98 1.39 10.01
CA LEU A 35 22.85 1.29 9.08
C LEU A 35 22.10 -0.04 9.23
N ALA A 36 22.83 -1.15 9.35
CA ALA A 36 22.24 -2.47 9.58
C ALA A 36 21.44 -2.47 10.90
N GLU A 37 22.06 -2.00 11.99
CA GLU A 37 21.39 -1.84 13.29
C GLU A 37 20.14 -0.95 13.19
N ALA A 38 20.21 0.16 12.46
CA ALA A 38 19.06 1.06 12.29
C ALA A 38 17.95 0.43 11.43
N ARG A 39 18.29 -0.47 10.50
CA ARG A 39 17.30 -1.20 9.69
C ARG A 39 16.59 -2.29 10.48
N ASP A 40 17.25 -2.87 11.48
CA ASP A 40 16.70 -3.89 12.38
C ASP A 40 15.79 -3.30 13.46
N LEU A 41 15.78 -1.98 13.65
CA LEU A 41 14.84 -1.34 14.57
C LEU A 41 13.39 -1.48 14.09
N PRO A 42 12.42 -1.69 15.01
CA PRO A 42 11.01 -1.64 14.66
C PRO A 42 10.62 -0.30 14.02
N ASP A 43 9.66 -0.35 13.10
CA ASP A 43 9.09 0.84 12.49
C ASP A 43 8.55 1.81 13.54
N GLY A 44 9.04 3.05 13.51
CA GLY A 44 8.60 4.11 14.40
C GLY A 44 9.61 5.24 14.56
N PRO A 45 9.33 6.19 15.48
CA PRO A 45 10.14 7.40 15.66
C PRO A 45 11.60 7.10 16.02
N ALA A 46 11.87 6.03 16.76
CA ALA A 46 13.24 5.65 17.13
C ALA A 46 14.08 5.28 15.90
N ARG A 47 13.51 4.50 14.97
CA ARG A 47 14.14 4.14 13.70
C ARG A 47 14.42 5.38 12.85
N GLN A 48 13.45 6.28 12.73
CA GLN A 48 13.61 7.54 11.98
C GLN A 48 14.75 8.40 12.55
N VAL A 49 14.78 8.63 13.87
CA VAL A 49 15.84 9.43 14.53
C VAL A 49 17.21 8.78 14.36
N ALA A 50 17.29 7.44 14.44
CA ALA A 50 18.54 6.72 14.22
C ALA A 50 19.08 6.93 12.79
N LEU A 51 18.19 6.85 11.78
CA LEU A 51 18.52 7.06 10.37
C LEU A 51 18.90 8.52 10.06
N GLU A 52 18.21 9.50 10.65
CA GLU A 52 18.56 10.92 10.55
C GLU A 52 19.99 11.17 11.08
N ARG A 53 20.29 10.72 12.30
CA ARG A 53 21.62 10.85 12.92
C ARG A 53 22.70 10.10 12.13
N LEU A 54 22.35 8.97 11.52
CA LEU A 54 23.28 8.24 10.65
C LEU A 54 23.62 9.05 9.40
N ALA A 55 22.63 9.64 8.74
CA ALA A 55 22.85 10.49 7.57
C ALA A 55 23.72 11.71 7.90
N GLU A 56 23.50 12.36 9.04
CA GLU A 56 24.33 13.48 9.53
C GLU A 56 25.78 13.07 9.79
N ARG A 57 25.99 11.92 10.44
CA ARG A 57 27.36 11.39 10.67
C ARG A 57 28.06 11.02 9.36
N ALA A 58 27.32 10.46 8.40
CA ALA A 58 27.84 10.13 7.09
C ALA A 58 28.28 11.37 6.31
N ASP A 59 27.45 12.43 6.32
CA ASP A 59 27.79 13.73 5.73
C ASP A 59 29.05 14.32 6.38
N ALA A 60 29.15 14.30 7.71
CA ALA A 60 30.31 14.81 8.44
C ALA A 60 31.60 14.03 8.16
N ALA A 61 31.49 12.73 7.88
CA ALA A 61 32.60 11.86 7.51
C ALA A 61 32.96 11.93 6.01
N GLY A 62 32.14 12.58 5.18
CA GLY A 62 32.28 12.57 3.72
C GLY A 62 31.92 11.23 3.06
N ASP A 63 31.23 10.34 3.78
CA ASP A 63 30.76 9.05 3.26
C ASP A 63 29.41 9.22 2.56
N VAL A 64 29.49 9.65 1.30
CA VAL A 64 28.31 9.97 0.47
C VAL A 64 27.38 8.76 0.31
N ARG A 65 27.93 7.56 0.13
CA ARG A 65 27.12 6.36 -0.13
C ARG A 65 26.33 5.95 1.11
N SER A 66 26.96 5.87 2.28
CA SER A 66 26.24 5.59 3.54
C SER A 66 25.19 6.65 3.84
N GLY A 67 25.48 7.92 3.51
CA GLY A 67 24.51 9.02 3.62
C GLY A 67 23.31 8.86 2.67
N MET A 68 23.50 8.32 1.47
CA MET A 68 22.39 8.02 0.55
C MET A 68 21.56 6.83 1.05
N ASP A 69 22.21 5.76 1.50
CA ASP A 69 21.53 4.57 2.03
C ASP A 69 20.65 4.88 3.24
N ALA A 70 21.18 5.67 4.18
CA ALA A 70 20.43 6.13 5.34
C ALA A 70 19.18 6.92 4.93
N ARG A 71 19.29 7.77 3.90
CA ARG A 71 18.17 8.58 3.40
C ARG A 71 17.15 7.77 2.61
N PHE A 72 17.57 6.77 1.84
CA PHE A 72 16.63 5.84 1.19
C PHE A 72 15.80 5.10 2.25
N ALA A 73 16.45 4.55 3.27
CA ALA A 73 15.75 3.91 4.39
C ALA A 73 14.84 4.89 5.15
N LEU A 74 15.26 6.15 5.31
CA LEU A 74 14.46 7.19 5.95
C LEU A 74 13.22 7.56 5.13
N ILE A 75 13.35 7.66 3.80
CA ILE A 75 12.23 7.89 2.87
C ILE A 75 11.18 6.78 3.00
N GLU A 76 11.62 5.51 3.01
CA GLU A 76 10.73 4.36 3.19
C GLU A 76 10.00 4.40 4.54
N ALA A 77 10.72 4.70 5.62
CA ALA A 77 10.12 4.84 6.94
C ALA A 77 9.06 5.97 6.98
N TYR A 78 9.31 7.11 6.32
CA TYR A 78 8.32 8.18 6.24
C TYR A 78 7.08 7.81 5.42
N LEU A 79 7.26 7.08 4.31
CA LEU A 79 6.15 6.60 3.50
C LEU A 79 5.23 5.66 4.29
N LEU A 80 5.81 4.76 5.10
CA LEU A 80 5.05 3.81 5.91
C LEU A 80 4.22 4.50 7.00
N HIS A 81 4.76 5.56 7.63
CA HIS A 81 4.09 6.26 8.73
C HIS A 81 3.17 7.41 8.29
N GLY A 82 3.04 7.68 6.98
CA GLY A 82 2.23 8.77 6.46
C GLY A 82 2.89 10.15 6.57
N GLU A 83 4.18 10.22 6.88
CA GLU A 83 4.92 11.49 7.05
C GLU A 83 5.49 12.00 5.72
N ARG A 84 4.69 11.98 4.64
CA ARG A 84 5.13 12.33 3.27
C ARG A 84 5.75 13.72 3.17
N TRP A 85 5.36 14.64 4.04
CA TRP A 85 5.90 15.99 4.11
C TRP A 85 7.40 16.03 4.44
N ARG A 86 7.96 14.99 5.08
CA ARG A 86 9.38 14.88 5.43
C ARG A 86 10.26 14.34 4.30
N LEU A 87 9.66 13.92 3.18
CA LEU A 87 10.40 13.32 2.06
C LEU A 87 11.28 14.31 1.30
N VAL A 88 10.93 15.59 1.33
CA VAL A 88 11.52 16.61 0.47
C VAL A 88 13.03 16.75 0.68
N GLU A 89 13.50 16.85 1.92
CA GLU A 89 14.92 17.07 2.18
C GLU A 89 15.78 15.82 1.91
N PRO A 90 15.43 14.60 2.37
CA PRO A 90 16.16 13.39 2.00
C PRO A 90 16.27 13.18 0.49
N VAL A 91 15.18 13.40 -0.25
CA VAL A 91 15.18 13.29 -1.72
C VAL A 91 16.13 14.31 -2.35
N ARG A 92 16.07 15.58 -1.92
CA ARG A 92 16.98 16.62 -2.44
C ARG A 92 18.44 16.29 -2.21
N ARG A 93 18.78 15.75 -1.03
CA ARG A 93 20.15 15.32 -0.71
C ARG A 93 20.60 14.14 -1.55
N CYS A 94 19.76 13.13 -1.72
CA CYS A 94 20.05 12.00 -2.61
C CYS A 94 20.22 12.45 -4.07
N ARG A 95 19.43 13.42 -4.53
CA ARG A 95 19.56 14.01 -5.87
C ARG A 95 20.87 14.76 -6.06
N ALA A 96 21.22 15.65 -5.14
CA ALA A 96 22.48 16.36 -5.20
C ALA A 96 23.69 15.40 -5.18
N ALA A 97 23.63 14.35 -4.35
CA ALA A 97 24.65 13.32 -4.32
C ALA A 97 24.75 12.56 -5.66
N ALA A 98 23.61 12.17 -6.24
CA ALA A 98 23.55 11.50 -7.54
C ALA A 98 24.05 12.37 -8.70
N ASP A 99 23.79 13.68 -8.67
CA ASP A 99 24.28 14.61 -9.70
C ASP A 99 25.81 14.77 -9.65
N HIS A 100 26.40 14.74 -8.46
CA HIS A 100 27.85 14.80 -8.29
C HIS A 100 28.56 13.46 -8.50
N ARG A 101 27.90 12.37 -8.12
CA ARG A 101 28.45 11.00 -8.08
C ARG A 101 27.43 9.99 -8.61
N PRO A 102 27.09 10.04 -9.93
CA PRO A 102 26.12 9.13 -10.52
C PRO A 102 26.57 7.67 -10.49
N ASP A 103 27.89 7.44 -10.37
CA ASP A 103 28.51 6.12 -10.24
C ASP A 103 28.12 5.38 -8.95
N LEU A 104 27.54 6.08 -7.97
CA LEU A 104 27.10 5.51 -6.70
C LEU A 104 25.69 4.92 -6.73
N LEU A 105 24.92 5.12 -7.81
CA LEU A 105 23.58 4.55 -7.96
C LEU A 105 23.62 3.33 -8.86
N THR A 106 22.91 2.30 -8.45
CA THR A 106 22.49 1.23 -9.36
C THR A 106 21.37 1.71 -10.29
N GLU A 107 21.10 0.96 -11.35
CA GLU A 107 19.96 1.23 -12.25
C GLU A 107 18.63 1.19 -11.49
N THR A 108 18.45 0.21 -10.61
CA THR A 108 17.27 0.09 -9.74
C THR A 108 17.10 1.31 -8.84
N GLU A 109 18.17 1.78 -8.20
CA GLU A 109 18.10 2.94 -7.32
C GLU A 109 17.87 4.25 -8.07
N THR A 110 18.33 4.33 -9.33
CA THR A 110 18.05 5.47 -10.20
C THR A 110 16.54 5.59 -10.47
N GLY A 111 15.89 4.48 -10.81
CA GLY A 111 14.43 4.42 -10.97
C GLY A 111 13.68 4.70 -9.66
N LEU A 112 14.18 4.15 -8.54
CA LEU A 112 13.60 4.37 -7.22
C LEU A 112 13.67 5.84 -6.79
N LEU A 113 14.78 6.52 -7.07
CA LEU A 113 14.93 7.94 -6.75
C LEU A 113 13.97 8.84 -7.57
N LEU A 114 13.66 8.47 -8.83
CA LEU A 114 12.58 9.11 -9.62
C LEU A 114 11.22 8.96 -8.94
N ARG A 115 10.91 7.75 -8.46
CA ARG A 115 9.67 7.48 -7.73
C ARG A 115 9.61 8.26 -6.41
N TYR A 116 10.69 8.32 -5.64
CA TYR A 116 10.73 9.10 -4.41
C TYR A 116 10.59 10.61 -4.65
N GLN A 117 11.16 11.13 -5.74
CA GLN A 117 10.94 12.51 -6.13
C GLN A 117 9.49 12.80 -6.49
N ARG A 118 8.81 11.90 -7.22
CA ARG A 118 7.36 11.98 -7.42
C ARG A 118 6.63 12.10 -6.07
N TYR A 119 6.92 11.22 -5.11
CA TYR A 119 6.26 11.25 -3.79
C TYR A 119 6.54 12.54 -3.00
N ALA A 120 7.76 13.07 -3.09
CA ALA A 120 8.09 14.37 -2.49
C ALA A 120 7.33 15.52 -3.14
N VAL A 121 7.07 15.46 -4.45
CA VAL A 121 6.20 16.43 -5.14
C VAL A 121 4.74 16.28 -4.69
N GLU A 122 4.22 15.05 -4.63
CA GLU A 122 2.85 14.76 -4.17
C GLU A 122 2.58 15.19 -2.73
N ALA A 123 3.62 15.23 -1.87
CA ALA A 123 3.49 15.68 -0.48
C ALA A 123 2.93 17.10 -0.36
N LEU A 124 3.12 17.94 -1.38
CA LEU A 124 2.51 19.27 -1.47
C LEU A 124 0.97 19.22 -1.39
N LEU A 125 0.35 18.19 -1.96
CA LEU A 125 -1.11 18.11 -2.03
C LEU A 125 -1.71 17.81 -0.65
N GLY A 126 -1.04 16.99 0.15
CA GLY A 126 -1.56 16.52 1.45
C GLY A 126 -1.34 17.49 2.62
N THR A 127 -0.45 18.48 2.51
CA THR A 127 -0.11 19.36 3.64
C THR A 127 0.26 20.79 3.23
N PRO A 128 -0.06 21.81 4.05
CA PRO A 128 0.44 23.17 3.87
C PRO A 128 1.90 23.34 4.36
N ARG A 129 2.49 22.33 5.02
CA ARG A 129 3.87 22.40 5.54
C ARG A 129 4.94 22.41 4.44
N VAL A 130 4.63 21.86 3.26
CA VAL A 130 5.54 21.79 2.13
C VAL A 130 5.43 23.07 1.30
N GLY A 131 6.56 23.72 1.03
CA GLY A 131 6.62 24.98 0.28
C GLY A 131 6.38 24.79 -1.21
N LEU A 132 5.54 25.64 -1.80
CA LEU A 132 5.15 25.56 -3.21
C LEU A 132 6.34 25.71 -4.17
N ASP A 133 7.24 26.66 -3.92
CA ASP A 133 8.39 26.90 -4.79
C ASP A 133 9.38 25.74 -4.79
N GLN A 134 9.57 25.11 -3.62
CA GLN A 134 10.40 23.92 -3.50
C GLN A 134 9.82 22.75 -4.30
N THR A 135 8.50 22.54 -4.23
CA THR A 135 7.82 21.52 -5.03
C THR A 135 7.89 21.82 -6.53
N ARG A 136 7.71 23.07 -6.95
CA ARG A 136 7.87 23.47 -8.36
C ARG A 136 9.28 23.18 -8.88
N SER A 137 10.30 23.46 -8.08
CA SER A 137 11.69 23.12 -8.41
C SER A 137 11.89 21.61 -8.54
N LEU A 138 11.34 20.81 -7.61
CA LEU A 138 11.40 19.35 -7.69
C LEU A 138 10.65 18.79 -8.90
N LEU A 139 9.49 19.33 -9.25
CA LEU A 139 8.73 18.89 -10.41
C LEU A 139 9.44 19.25 -11.72
N HIS A 140 10.03 20.45 -11.80
CA HIS A 140 10.81 20.86 -12.96
C HIS A 140 12.04 19.95 -13.17
N ASP A 141 12.77 19.64 -12.10
CA ASP A 141 13.90 18.70 -12.14
C ASP A 141 13.44 17.29 -12.54
N LEU A 142 12.29 16.82 -12.03
CA LEU A 142 11.72 15.54 -12.42
C LEU A 142 11.38 15.51 -13.91
N ALA A 143 10.70 16.54 -14.42
CA ALA A 143 10.35 16.69 -15.83
C ALA A 143 11.60 16.68 -16.73
N HIS A 144 12.65 17.38 -16.31
CA HIS A 144 13.92 17.40 -17.04
C HIS A 144 14.57 16.02 -17.14
N ARG A 145 14.57 15.25 -16.05
CA ARG A 145 15.18 13.91 -15.99
C ARG A 145 14.38 12.84 -16.72
N VAL A 146 13.05 12.94 -16.70
CA VAL A 146 12.17 12.06 -17.48
C VAL A 146 12.35 12.33 -18.98
N GLY A 147 12.52 13.59 -19.37
CA GLY A 147 12.63 13.99 -20.77
C GLY A 147 11.28 13.96 -21.49
N ALA A 148 11.19 14.60 -22.67
CA ALA A 148 9.92 14.75 -23.40
C ALA A 148 9.32 13.41 -23.86
N ASP A 149 10.19 12.48 -24.27
CA ASP A 149 9.80 11.17 -24.82
C ASP A 149 9.99 10.02 -23.80
N GLY A 150 10.16 10.36 -22.51
CA GLY A 150 10.37 9.38 -21.46
C GLY A 150 9.11 8.57 -21.13
N PRO A 151 9.26 7.34 -20.60
CA PRO A 151 8.12 6.50 -20.22
C PRO A 151 7.26 7.11 -19.09
N ASP A 152 7.83 8.00 -18.28
CA ASP A 152 7.15 8.67 -17.17
C ASP A 152 6.58 10.06 -17.50
N THR A 153 6.56 10.46 -18.79
CA THR A 153 5.93 11.72 -19.21
C THR A 153 4.46 11.85 -18.75
N PRO A 154 3.63 10.79 -18.77
CA PRO A 154 2.28 10.85 -18.20
C PRO A 154 2.26 11.17 -16.70
N THR A 155 3.23 10.67 -15.92
CA THR A 155 3.38 10.97 -14.49
C THR A 155 3.68 12.45 -14.25
N VAL A 156 4.53 13.05 -15.08
CA VAL A 156 4.85 14.48 -14.98
C VAL A 156 3.61 15.33 -15.31
N ALA A 157 2.84 14.94 -16.33
CA ALA A 157 1.58 15.59 -16.68
C ALA A 157 0.54 15.47 -15.56
N GLU A 158 0.40 14.29 -14.94
CA GLU A 158 -0.44 14.07 -13.75
C GLU A 158 -0.10 15.05 -12.62
N LEU A 159 1.18 15.18 -12.28
CA LEU A 159 1.61 16.07 -11.18
C LEU A 159 1.33 17.53 -11.50
N HIS A 160 1.60 17.99 -12.72
CA HIS A 160 1.26 19.35 -13.14
C HIS A 160 -0.25 19.61 -13.08
N CYS A 161 -1.06 18.67 -13.56
CA CYS A 161 -2.52 18.75 -13.53
C CYS A 161 -3.03 18.91 -12.09
N ARG A 162 -2.66 17.98 -11.20
CA ARG A 162 -3.12 17.96 -9.81
C ARG A 162 -2.64 19.16 -9.00
N ILE A 163 -1.42 19.66 -9.26
CA ILE A 163 -0.92 20.87 -8.59
C ILE A 163 -1.67 22.11 -9.09
N ALA A 164 -1.95 22.23 -10.38
CA ALA A 164 -2.73 23.35 -10.91
C ALA A 164 -4.15 23.36 -10.33
N ASP A 165 -4.81 22.19 -10.28
CA ASP A 165 -6.12 22.03 -9.64
C ASP A 165 -6.08 22.43 -8.16
N HIS A 166 -5.08 21.94 -7.40
CA HIS A 166 -4.85 22.30 -6.00
C HIS A 166 -4.68 23.81 -5.77
N LEU A 167 -4.12 24.53 -6.76
CA LEU A 167 -3.96 25.98 -6.69
C LEU A 167 -5.23 26.75 -7.12
N GLY A 168 -6.21 26.08 -7.72
CA GLY A 168 -7.39 26.69 -8.33
C GLY A 168 -7.17 27.24 -9.74
N ASP A 169 -6.10 26.83 -10.42
CA ASP A 169 -5.82 27.17 -11.82
C ASP A 169 -6.37 26.06 -12.74
N GLU A 170 -7.71 26.02 -12.84
CA GLU A 170 -8.42 25.03 -13.67
C GLU A 170 -7.97 25.04 -15.14
N PRO A 171 -7.76 26.20 -15.82
CA PRO A 171 -7.28 26.20 -17.21
C PRO A 171 -5.95 25.46 -17.38
N THR A 172 -4.98 25.69 -16.49
CA THR A 172 -3.70 24.97 -16.51
C THR A 172 -3.91 23.49 -16.15
N ALA A 173 -4.78 23.18 -15.20
CA ALA A 173 -5.08 21.80 -14.81
C ALA A 173 -5.65 21.00 -15.99
N ARG A 174 -6.64 21.52 -16.71
CA ARG A 174 -7.24 20.90 -17.90
C ARG A 174 -6.22 20.70 -19.03
N HIS A 175 -5.36 21.68 -19.27
CA HIS A 175 -4.29 21.56 -20.27
C HIS A 175 -3.36 20.36 -19.99
N TRP A 176 -3.01 20.12 -18.73
CA TRP A 176 -2.20 18.98 -18.35
C TRP A 176 -3.00 17.68 -18.26
N TYR A 177 -4.30 17.75 -17.94
CA TYR A 177 -5.20 16.61 -17.98
C TYR A 177 -5.24 15.98 -19.38
N GLU A 178 -5.37 16.77 -20.44
CA GLU A 178 -5.33 16.26 -21.83
C GLU A 178 -4.04 15.49 -22.14
N ARG A 179 -2.94 15.84 -21.50
CA ARG A 179 -1.63 15.17 -21.67
C ARG A 179 -1.50 13.91 -20.84
N TRP A 180 -2.38 13.69 -19.87
CA TRP A 180 -2.38 12.55 -18.96
C TRP A 180 -3.52 11.55 -19.25
N SER A 181 -4.69 12.02 -19.66
CA SER A 181 -5.91 11.23 -19.91
C SER A 181 -5.66 10.06 -20.86
N GLY A 182 -6.18 8.88 -20.50
CA GLY A 182 -6.05 7.65 -21.30
C GLY A 182 -4.61 7.11 -21.44
N LYS A 183 -3.65 7.62 -20.65
CA LYS A 183 -2.25 7.16 -20.68
C LYS A 183 -1.89 6.37 -19.43
N ARG A 184 -1.20 5.25 -19.64
CA ARG A 184 -0.62 4.46 -18.55
C ARG A 184 0.63 5.13 -17.97
N PRO A 185 0.80 5.12 -16.63
CA PRO A 185 2.03 5.59 -16.01
C PRO A 185 3.23 4.70 -16.38
N GLY A 186 4.41 5.30 -16.45
CA GLY A 186 5.69 4.59 -16.59
C GLY A 186 6.16 3.93 -15.27
N PRO A 187 7.38 3.37 -15.24
CA PRO A 187 7.90 2.65 -14.07
C PRO A 187 8.06 3.48 -12.79
N ALA A 188 8.36 4.78 -12.91
CA ALA A 188 8.37 5.69 -11.76
C ALA A 188 6.97 6.20 -11.41
N GLY A 189 6.01 6.02 -12.32
CA GLY A 189 4.61 6.25 -12.10
C GLY A 189 3.98 5.28 -11.10
N GLY A 190 2.94 5.75 -10.43
CA GLY A 190 2.18 4.98 -9.44
C GLY A 190 1.36 3.87 -10.08
N CYS A 191 0.52 3.22 -9.27
CA CYS A 191 -0.38 2.17 -9.75
C CYS A 191 -1.21 2.65 -10.97
N PRO A 192 -1.14 1.96 -12.13
CA PRO A 192 -1.95 2.27 -13.31
C PRO A 192 -3.44 2.25 -13.02
N GLY A 193 -3.92 1.25 -12.28
CA GLY A 193 -5.31 1.14 -11.86
C GLY A 193 -5.74 2.42 -11.15
N CYS A 194 -4.95 2.91 -10.18
CA CYS A 194 -5.37 4.05 -9.37
C CYS A 194 -5.46 5.37 -10.14
N ALA A 195 -5.03 5.41 -11.41
CA ALA A 195 -5.09 6.61 -12.24
C ALA A 195 -6.53 6.97 -12.66
N SER A 196 -7.40 5.98 -12.95
CA SER A 196 -8.81 6.21 -13.32
C SER A 196 -9.54 6.98 -12.22
N ALA A 197 -9.50 6.48 -10.98
CA ALA A 197 -10.08 7.13 -9.81
C ALA A 197 -9.61 8.59 -9.66
N ARG A 198 -8.30 8.86 -9.80
CA ARG A 198 -7.76 10.23 -9.67
C ARG A 198 -8.23 11.16 -10.79
N ARG A 199 -8.37 10.65 -12.02
CA ARG A 199 -8.91 11.41 -13.15
C ARG A 199 -10.39 11.70 -12.98
N ALA A 200 -11.16 10.71 -12.54
CA ALA A 200 -12.59 10.85 -12.24
C ALA A 200 -12.84 11.86 -11.09
N GLU A 201 -12.02 11.84 -10.03
CA GLU A 201 -12.08 12.82 -8.94
C GLU A 201 -11.88 14.26 -9.42
N LEU A 202 -10.93 14.51 -10.34
CA LEU A 202 -10.70 15.83 -10.94
C LEU A 202 -11.88 16.28 -11.80
N LEU A 203 -12.36 15.40 -12.69
CA LEU A 203 -13.52 15.68 -13.53
C LEU A 203 -14.77 16.01 -12.68
N ALA A 204 -14.99 15.24 -11.61
CA ALA A 204 -16.05 15.51 -10.65
C ALA A 204 -15.84 16.85 -9.94
N GLY A 205 -14.60 17.21 -9.59
CA GLY A 205 -14.24 18.52 -9.04
C GLY A 205 -14.60 19.69 -9.96
N TRP A 206 -14.50 19.51 -11.28
CA TRP A 206 -14.89 20.50 -12.29
C TRP A 206 -16.37 20.44 -12.69
N GLY A 207 -17.16 19.56 -12.06
CA GLY A 207 -18.58 19.39 -12.35
C GLY A 207 -18.90 18.58 -13.61
N GLU A 208 -17.90 17.90 -14.18
CA GLU A 208 -18.02 17.07 -15.39
C GLU A 208 -18.49 15.64 -15.01
N TRP A 209 -19.68 15.53 -14.42
CA TRP A 209 -20.16 14.30 -13.78
C TRP A 209 -20.20 13.09 -14.71
N HIS A 210 -20.71 13.27 -15.94
CA HIS A 210 -20.79 12.18 -16.93
C HIS A 210 -19.40 11.73 -17.38
N ALA A 211 -18.46 12.68 -17.56
CA ALA A 211 -17.09 12.34 -17.93
C ALA A 211 -16.40 11.54 -16.82
N ALA A 212 -16.64 11.90 -15.54
CA ALA A 212 -16.12 11.15 -14.41
C ALA A 212 -16.66 9.71 -14.35
N VAL A 213 -17.95 9.50 -14.65
CA VAL A 213 -18.52 8.14 -14.74
C VAL A 213 -17.89 7.35 -15.89
N SER A 214 -17.72 7.96 -17.07
CA SER A 214 -17.08 7.31 -18.21
C SER A 214 -15.64 6.89 -17.92
N GLU A 215 -14.88 7.76 -17.26
CA GLU A 215 -13.48 7.50 -16.88
C GLU A 215 -13.33 6.28 -15.97
N LEU A 216 -14.31 6.01 -15.11
CA LEU A 216 -14.32 4.83 -14.23
C LEU A 216 -14.77 3.54 -14.94
N GLY A 217 -15.45 3.64 -16.08
CA GLY A 217 -15.83 2.49 -16.90
C GLY A 217 -14.68 1.96 -17.77
N GLU A 218 -13.66 2.78 -18.03
CA GLU A 218 -12.48 2.41 -18.79
C GLU A 218 -11.43 1.77 -17.86
N THR A 219 -11.52 0.46 -17.64
CA THR A 219 -10.59 -0.25 -16.74
C THR A 219 -9.18 -0.30 -17.32
N ASP A 220 -8.29 0.59 -16.87
CA ASP A 220 -6.87 0.63 -17.20
C ASP A 220 -6.06 -0.40 -16.39
N GLY A 221 -6.37 -1.70 -16.49
CA GLY A 221 -5.61 -2.74 -15.78
C GLY A 221 -6.25 -4.11 -15.77
N ASP A 222 -5.48 -5.12 -15.32
CA ASP A 222 -6.03 -6.42 -14.94
C ASP A 222 -6.64 -6.30 -13.53
N PRO A 223 -7.98 -6.39 -13.38
CA PRO A 223 -8.66 -6.23 -12.09
C PRO A 223 -8.19 -7.23 -11.03
N GLN A 224 -7.54 -8.32 -11.42
CA GLN A 224 -7.33 -9.49 -10.56
C GLN A 224 -6.15 -9.38 -9.59
N SER A 225 -5.30 -8.35 -9.69
CA SER A 225 -4.05 -8.29 -8.88
C SER A 225 -4.05 -7.28 -7.72
N CYS A 226 -4.95 -6.29 -7.70
CA CYS A 226 -4.95 -5.23 -6.69
C CYS A 226 -6.28 -5.18 -5.95
N THR A 227 -6.25 -5.48 -4.64
CA THR A 227 -7.46 -5.33 -3.84
C THR A 227 -7.81 -3.87 -3.57
N ASP A 228 -6.89 -2.90 -3.58
CA ASP A 228 -7.22 -1.49 -3.27
C ASP A 228 -7.99 -0.80 -4.42
N GLN A 229 -7.77 -1.23 -5.66
CA GLN A 229 -8.24 -0.52 -6.84
C GLN A 229 -9.77 -0.44 -6.97
N PRO A 230 -10.51 -1.56 -6.88
CA PRO A 230 -11.96 -1.53 -7.08
C PRO A 230 -12.67 -0.56 -6.12
N GLU A 231 -12.25 -0.51 -4.86
CA GLU A 231 -12.86 0.31 -3.83
C GLU A 231 -12.56 1.80 -4.03
N ARG A 232 -11.40 2.16 -4.60
CA ARG A 232 -11.11 3.54 -5.00
C ARG A 232 -12.02 4.01 -6.13
N ASP A 233 -12.24 3.18 -7.14
CA ASP A 233 -13.15 3.52 -8.25
C ASP A 233 -14.59 3.67 -7.76
N LEU A 234 -15.05 2.79 -6.85
CA LEU A 234 -16.37 2.91 -6.21
C LEU A 234 -16.53 4.25 -5.48
N VAL A 235 -15.52 4.67 -4.71
CA VAL A 235 -15.59 5.94 -3.97
C VAL A 235 -15.54 7.15 -4.89
N ALA A 236 -14.67 7.15 -5.90
CA ALA A 236 -14.59 8.21 -6.90
C ALA A 236 -15.92 8.37 -7.67
N GLY A 237 -16.67 7.28 -7.86
CA GLY A 237 -17.95 7.25 -8.54
C GLY A 237 -19.17 7.70 -7.72
N LEU A 238 -19.08 7.82 -6.39
CA LEU A 238 -20.24 8.10 -5.53
C LEU A 238 -20.97 9.40 -5.89
N LEU A 239 -20.23 10.51 -5.96
CA LEU A 239 -20.81 11.83 -6.23
C LEU A 239 -21.22 11.99 -7.70
N PRO A 240 -20.41 11.55 -8.69
CA PRO A 240 -20.85 11.50 -10.08
C PRO A 240 -22.17 10.74 -10.27
N ALA A 241 -22.29 9.52 -9.74
CA ALA A 241 -23.49 8.71 -9.86
C ALA A 241 -24.72 9.38 -9.20
N LEU A 242 -24.57 10.01 -8.03
CA LEU A 242 -25.66 10.79 -7.43
C LEU A 242 -26.11 11.95 -8.31
N ARG A 243 -25.16 12.67 -8.95
CA ARG A 243 -25.43 13.86 -9.77
C ARG A 243 -25.98 13.51 -11.15
N THR A 244 -25.69 12.32 -11.68
CA THR A 244 -26.25 11.81 -12.95
C THR A 244 -27.59 11.07 -12.76
N GLY A 245 -28.03 10.85 -11.52
CA GLY A 245 -29.33 10.22 -11.20
C GLY A 245 -29.25 8.71 -10.92
N GLU A 246 -28.05 8.13 -10.89
CA GLU A 246 -27.78 6.71 -10.59
C GLU A 246 -27.71 6.45 -9.06
N GLN A 247 -28.73 6.87 -8.32
CA GLN A 247 -28.74 6.84 -6.85
C GLN A 247 -28.60 5.43 -6.26
N ALA A 248 -29.28 4.45 -6.86
CA ALA A 248 -29.20 3.05 -6.41
C ALA A 248 -27.78 2.50 -6.56
N ARG A 249 -27.11 2.77 -7.69
CA ARG A 249 -25.71 2.38 -7.92
C ARG A 249 -24.78 3.04 -6.91
N ALA A 250 -24.97 4.32 -6.62
CA ALA A 250 -24.19 5.04 -5.61
C ALA A 250 -24.40 4.46 -4.21
N ALA A 251 -25.62 4.04 -3.85
CA ALA A 251 -25.92 3.38 -2.57
C ALA A 251 -25.20 2.04 -2.41
N THR A 252 -25.25 1.17 -3.44
CA THR A 252 -24.52 -0.10 -3.44
C THR A 252 -23.01 0.11 -3.34
N ALA A 253 -22.47 1.03 -4.15
CA ALA A 253 -21.05 1.38 -4.10
C ALA A 253 -20.62 1.92 -2.73
N HIS A 254 -21.44 2.75 -2.09
CA HIS A 254 -21.18 3.30 -0.76
C HIS A 254 -21.05 2.19 0.29
N VAL A 255 -22.02 1.28 0.35
CA VAL A 255 -22.04 0.20 1.34
C VAL A 255 -20.82 -0.71 1.14
N ARG A 256 -20.59 -1.16 -0.11
CA ARG A 256 -19.48 -2.04 -0.46
C ARG A 256 -18.12 -1.44 -0.10
N ALA A 257 -17.84 -0.22 -0.54
CA ALA A 257 -16.56 0.43 -0.27
C ALA A 257 -16.38 0.79 1.23
N TYR A 258 -17.45 1.24 1.91
CA TYR A 258 -17.34 1.63 3.33
C TYR A 258 -17.04 0.45 4.24
N ARG A 259 -17.55 -0.75 3.95
CA ARG A 259 -17.25 -1.98 4.72
C ARG A 259 -15.75 -2.22 4.90
N ARG A 260 -14.96 -1.91 3.88
CA ARG A 260 -13.50 -1.96 3.92
C ARG A 260 -12.89 -0.71 4.57
N HIS A 261 -13.25 0.47 4.07
CA HIS A 261 -12.65 1.74 4.49
C HIS A 261 -12.80 2.05 5.98
N ARG A 262 -13.86 1.54 6.62
CA ARG A 262 -14.09 1.70 8.06
C ARG A 262 -13.01 1.06 8.94
N ARG A 263 -12.29 0.03 8.44
CA ARG A 263 -11.23 -0.69 9.18
C ARG A 263 -9.82 -0.29 8.77
N GLU A 264 -9.65 0.27 7.57
CA GLU A 264 -8.34 0.57 7.01
C GLU A 264 -7.85 1.97 7.34
N ARG A 265 -6.70 2.08 8.00
CA ARG A 265 -6.10 3.38 8.34
C ARG A 265 -5.81 4.24 7.11
N ALA A 266 -5.34 3.62 6.04
CA ALA A 266 -5.00 4.28 4.77
C ALA A 266 -6.23 4.85 4.05
N ALA A 267 -7.44 4.38 4.36
CA ALA A 267 -8.68 4.83 3.73
C ALA A 267 -9.26 6.12 4.31
N PHE A 268 -8.58 6.77 5.27
CA PHE A 268 -9.06 8.03 5.87
C PHE A 268 -9.42 9.11 4.84
N PRO A 269 -8.62 9.33 3.76
CA PRO A 269 -8.97 10.30 2.72
C PRO A 269 -10.30 10.01 2.00
N HIS A 270 -10.75 8.76 1.96
CA HIS A 270 -11.99 8.36 1.28
C HIS A 270 -13.25 8.65 2.11
N LEU A 271 -13.12 8.88 3.42
CA LEU A 271 -14.26 9.08 4.32
C LEU A 271 -15.04 10.36 4.01
N ALA A 272 -14.37 11.40 3.52
CA ALA A 272 -15.04 12.65 3.11
C ALA A 272 -16.06 12.41 1.99
N ALA A 273 -15.72 11.57 1.00
CA ALA A 273 -16.64 11.21 -0.09
C ALA A 273 -17.85 10.42 0.42
N HIS A 274 -17.68 9.49 1.37
CA HIS A 274 -18.80 8.79 2.00
C HIS A 274 -19.73 9.75 2.77
N LEU A 275 -19.17 10.70 3.54
CA LEU A 275 -19.95 11.70 4.26
C LEU A 275 -20.70 12.63 3.32
N ARG A 276 -20.06 13.07 2.23
CA ARG A 276 -20.73 13.87 1.18
C ARG A 276 -21.82 13.07 0.47
N PHE A 277 -21.59 11.79 0.15
CA PHE A 277 -22.64 10.91 -0.35
C PHE A 277 -23.84 10.86 0.61
N CYS A 278 -23.60 10.67 1.92
CA CYS A 278 -24.68 10.64 2.90
C CYS A 278 -25.43 11.98 2.98
N ALA A 279 -24.72 13.11 2.92
CA ALA A 279 -25.32 14.44 2.91
C ALA A 279 -26.19 14.67 1.66
N LEU A 280 -25.65 14.41 0.46
CA LEU A 280 -26.31 14.70 -0.81
C LEU A 280 -27.38 13.66 -1.18
N GLY A 281 -27.23 12.42 -0.74
CA GLY A 281 -28.21 11.34 -0.89
C GLY A 281 -29.32 11.36 0.17
N GLY A 282 -29.25 12.25 1.18
CA GLY A 282 -30.25 12.34 2.24
C GLY A 282 -30.15 11.27 3.34
N HIS A 283 -29.02 10.55 3.43
CA HIS A 283 -28.75 9.53 4.45
C HIS A 283 -28.11 10.12 5.72
N LEU A 284 -28.73 11.15 6.32
CA LEU A 284 -28.13 11.91 7.42
C LEU A 284 -27.80 11.04 8.64
N GLU A 285 -28.66 10.10 9.01
CA GLU A 285 -28.39 9.20 10.13
C GLU A 285 -27.20 8.27 9.87
N ARG A 286 -27.06 7.75 8.64
CA ARG A 286 -25.87 6.98 8.23
C ARG A 286 -24.62 7.85 8.27
N GLY A 287 -24.70 9.08 7.78
CA GLY A 287 -23.60 10.05 7.85
C GLY A 287 -23.16 10.33 9.29
N LEU A 288 -24.11 10.51 10.21
CA LEU A 288 -23.81 10.66 11.63
C LEU A 288 -23.21 9.39 12.25
N ALA A 289 -23.67 8.19 11.86
CA ALA A 289 -23.08 6.94 12.32
C ALA A 289 -21.61 6.79 11.88
N ILE A 290 -21.33 7.08 10.60
CA ILE A 290 -19.96 7.10 10.06
C ILE A 290 -19.12 8.14 10.81
N LEU A 291 -19.67 9.34 11.02
CA LEU A 291 -18.97 10.40 11.73
C LEU A 291 -18.63 9.97 13.16
N ALA A 292 -19.57 9.40 13.91
CA ALA A 292 -19.32 8.88 15.26
C ALA A 292 -18.21 7.81 15.28
N GLU A 293 -18.26 6.87 14.33
CA GLU A 293 -17.30 5.77 14.24
C GLU A 293 -15.89 6.27 13.91
N GLN A 294 -15.78 7.24 12.99
CA GLN A 294 -14.50 7.65 12.41
C GLN A 294 -13.91 8.91 13.05
N LEU A 295 -14.67 9.66 13.86
CA LEU A 295 -14.19 10.88 14.54
C LEU A 295 -12.89 10.70 15.33
N PRO A 296 -12.62 9.57 16.02
CA PRO A 296 -11.35 9.37 16.72
C PRO A 296 -10.12 9.38 15.79
N ARG A 297 -10.28 9.10 14.50
CA ARG A 297 -9.18 9.13 13.53
C ARG A 297 -8.76 10.56 13.18
N LEU A 298 -9.61 11.56 13.41
CA LEU A 298 -9.27 12.98 13.20
C LEU A 298 -8.23 13.48 14.21
N ASP A 299 -8.06 12.80 15.34
CA ASP A 299 -7.02 13.10 16.32
C ASP A 299 -5.60 12.70 15.83
N GLN A 300 -5.51 11.77 14.86
CA GLN A 300 -4.28 11.32 14.20
C GLN A 300 -4.52 11.10 12.68
N PRO A 301 -4.78 12.18 11.92
CA PRO A 301 -5.13 12.06 10.52
C PRO A 301 -3.93 11.57 9.69
N THR A 302 -4.20 11.04 8.50
CA THR A 302 -3.16 10.62 7.55
C THR A 302 -2.37 11.81 7.00
N ASP A 303 -3.06 12.90 6.70
CA ASP A 303 -2.52 14.16 6.23
C ASP A 303 -3.52 15.30 6.48
N ASP A 304 -3.09 16.54 6.30
CA ASP A 304 -3.89 17.71 6.63
C ASP A 304 -5.03 17.95 5.62
N LEU A 305 -4.85 17.57 4.35
CA LEU A 305 -5.90 17.68 3.33
C LEU A 305 -7.07 16.75 3.67
N ALA A 306 -6.78 15.48 3.97
CA ALA A 306 -7.79 14.50 4.37
C ALA A 306 -8.51 14.92 5.65
N ALA A 307 -7.79 15.49 6.63
CA ALA A 307 -8.39 16.05 7.84
C ALA A 307 -9.35 17.21 7.54
N MET A 308 -8.94 18.13 6.67
CA MET A 308 -9.75 19.26 6.22
C MET A 308 -11.03 18.80 5.51
N GLU A 309 -10.91 17.87 4.56
CA GLU A 309 -12.04 17.38 3.77
C GLU A 309 -13.01 16.53 4.61
N PHE A 310 -12.49 15.69 5.51
CA PHE A 310 -13.32 14.96 6.48
C PHE A 310 -14.09 15.92 7.39
N ALA A 311 -13.41 16.95 7.92
CA ALA A 311 -14.04 17.93 8.80
C ALA A 311 -15.10 18.77 8.05
N ALA A 312 -14.83 19.19 6.81
CA ALA A 312 -15.80 19.93 6.00
C ALA A 312 -17.04 19.07 5.65
N ALA A 313 -16.83 17.83 5.22
CA ALA A 313 -17.92 16.91 4.93
C ALA A 313 -18.73 16.54 6.19
N GLY A 314 -18.07 16.36 7.33
CA GLY A 314 -18.72 16.13 8.62
C GLY A 314 -19.52 17.34 9.09
N ALA A 315 -19.01 18.56 8.90
CA ALA A 315 -19.73 19.80 9.20
C ALA A 315 -20.97 19.97 8.30
N LEU A 316 -20.88 19.60 7.01
CA LEU A 316 -22.03 19.55 6.11
C LEU A 316 -23.12 18.58 6.63
N VAL A 317 -22.74 17.34 6.97
CA VAL A 317 -23.67 16.35 7.54
C VAL A 317 -24.32 16.88 8.82
N CYS A 318 -23.54 17.46 9.74
CA CYS A 318 -24.06 18.02 10.98
C CYS A 318 -25.03 19.19 10.72
N GLY A 319 -24.68 20.10 9.80
CA GLY A 319 -25.54 21.23 9.43
C GLY A 319 -26.89 20.78 8.89
N LEU A 320 -26.90 19.84 7.94
CA LEU A 320 -28.14 19.27 7.40
C LEU A 320 -28.92 18.48 8.45
N ALA A 321 -28.23 17.76 9.35
CA ALA A 321 -28.87 17.05 10.46
C ALA A 321 -29.53 18.02 11.45
N VAL A 322 -28.93 19.18 11.73
CA VAL A 322 -29.54 20.24 12.54
C VAL A 322 -30.80 20.78 11.87
N GLU A 323 -30.74 21.08 10.56
CA GLU A 323 -31.92 21.50 9.77
C GLU A 323 -33.04 20.44 9.83
N ALA A 324 -32.69 19.16 9.86
CA ALA A 324 -33.61 18.04 9.99
C ALA A 324 -34.07 17.74 11.44
N GLY A 325 -33.70 18.58 12.43
CA GLY A 325 -34.12 18.43 13.83
C GLY A 325 -33.31 17.42 14.67
N LEU A 326 -32.19 16.92 14.14
CA LEU A 326 -31.28 16.00 14.84
C LEU A 326 -30.16 16.70 15.61
N GLY A 327 -30.19 18.04 15.70
CA GLY A 327 -29.11 18.86 16.27
C GLY A 327 -28.76 18.54 17.73
N GLY A 328 -29.75 18.11 18.53
CA GLY A 328 -29.57 17.74 19.93
C GLY A 328 -29.09 16.29 20.15
N ARG A 329 -28.93 15.48 19.10
CA ARG A 329 -28.42 14.12 19.22
C ARG A 329 -27.00 14.14 19.77
N THR A 330 -26.74 13.30 20.74
CA THR A 330 -25.42 13.19 21.37
C THR A 330 -24.47 12.34 20.54
N MET A 331 -23.23 12.80 20.46
CA MET A 331 -22.12 12.21 19.70
C MET A 331 -20.93 12.00 20.63
N PRO A 332 -20.41 10.76 20.74
CA PRO A 332 -19.27 10.49 21.58
C PRO A 332 -18.00 11.04 20.97
N ARG A 333 -17.18 11.73 21.77
CA ARG A 333 -15.83 12.14 21.41
C ARG A 333 -14.84 11.60 22.45
N PRO A 334 -14.18 10.47 22.18
CA PRO A 334 -13.24 9.84 23.12
C PRO A 334 -12.11 10.78 23.55
N ALA A 335 -11.51 10.54 24.72
CA ALA A 335 -10.36 11.33 25.17
C ALA A 335 -9.17 11.17 24.22
N TYR A 336 -8.40 12.23 24.03
CA TYR A 336 -7.16 12.18 23.25
C TYR A 336 -6.19 13.28 23.68
N GLY A 337 -4.94 12.93 23.93
CA GLY A 337 -3.95 13.87 24.47
C GLY A 337 -4.45 14.48 25.79
N GLU A 338 -4.46 15.81 25.86
CA GLU A 338 -4.97 16.56 27.02
C GLU A 338 -6.50 16.73 27.02
N ARG A 339 -7.18 16.39 25.91
CA ARG A 339 -8.63 16.50 25.78
C ARG A 339 -9.31 15.35 26.51
N THR A 340 -10.15 15.65 27.49
CA THR A 340 -10.99 14.66 28.16
C THR A 340 -12.07 14.13 27.23
N ALA A 341 -12.62 12.94 27.53
CA ALA A 341 -13.77 12.42 26.81
C ALA A 341 -14.97 13.36 27.02
N THR A 342 -15.70 13.65 25.94
CA THR A 342 -16.84 14.56 25.96
C THR A 342 -17.95 14.02 25.08
N GLU A 343 -19.18 14.22 25.51
CA GLU A 343 -20.38 13.99 24.72
C GLU A 343 -20.81 15.34 24.13
N LEU A 344 -20.79 15.46 22.81
CA LEU A 344 -21.13 16.69 22.10
C LEU A 344 -22.46 16.51 21.41
N ASP A 345 -23.32 17.52 21.40
CA ASP A 345 -24.47 17.50 20.49
C ASP A 345 -24.01 17.71 19.03
N VAL A 346 -24.82 17.26 18.07
CA VAL A 346 -24.52 17.36 16.63
C VAL A 346 -24.26 18.80 16.20
N ALA A 347 -24.99 19.78 16.76
CA ALA A 347 -24.78 21.19 16.44
C ALA A 347 -23.38 21.68 16.85
N THR A 348 -22.95 21.35 18.07
CA THR A 348 -21.64 21.71 18.62
C THR A 348 -20.52 20.98 17.88
N LEU A 349 -20.70 19.69 17.58
CA LEU A 349 -19.76 18.93 16.76
C LEU A 349 -19.59 19.57 15.36
N GLY A 350 -20.70 19.95 14.72
CA GLY A 350 -20.68 20.62 13.42
C GLY A 350 -19.87 21.93 13.44
N ALA A 351 -20.06 22.76 14.47
CA ALA A 351 -19.31 24.00 14.63
C ALA A 351 -17.80 23.76 14.83
N LEU A 352 -17.44 22.73 15.60
CA LEU A 352 -16.04 22.35 15.82
C LEU A 352 -15.38 21.86 14.52
N LEU A 353 -16.04 20.98 13.77
CA LEU A 353 -15.54 20.47 12.50
C LEU A 353 -15.40 21.59 11.46
N LEU A 354 -16.35 22.53 11.43
CA LEU A 354 -16.25 23.72 10.59
C LEU A 354 -15.02 24.56 10.94
N GLY A 355 -14.73 24.73 12.24
CA GLY A 355 -13.52 25.42 12.71
C GLY A 355 -12.23 24.75 12.20
N VAL A 356 -12.13 23.42 12.36
CA VAL A 356 -10.98 22.64 11.88
C VAL A 356 -10.81 22.77 10.36
N ALA A 357 -11.90 22.62 9.60
CA ALA A 357 -11.87 22.74 8.15
C ALA A 357 -11.38 24.13 7.70
N ASN A 358 -11.89 25.20 8.32
CA ASN A 358 -11.51 26.57 7.99
C ASN A 358 -10.04 26.89 8.33
N GLU A 359 -9.54 26.41 9.46
CA GLU A 359 -8.14 26.60 9.87
C GLU A 359 -7.17 25.93 8.88
N LEU A 360 -7.47 24.69 8.49
CA LEU A 360 -6.66 23.95 7.53
C LEU A 360 -6.76 24.55 6.11
N ALA A 361 -7.96 24.90 5.66
CA ALA A 361 -8.17 25.55 4.37
C ALA A 361 -7.41 26.89 4.29
N GLY A 362 -7.50 27.71 5.34
CA GLY A 362 -6.74 28.94 5.47
C GLY A 362 -5.23 28.73 5.43
N SER A 363 -4.72 27.64 6.01
CA SER A 363 -3.30 27.29 5.97
C SER A 363 -2.83 26.90 4.56
N PHE A 364 -3.64 26.14 3.81
CA PHE A 364 -3.35 25.83 2.41
C PHE A 364 -3.38 27.09 1.54
N ASP A 365 -4.42 27.91 1.70
CA ASP A 365 -4.61 29.16 0.96
C ASP A 365 -3.47 30.16 1.22
N ALA A 366 -3.03 30.29 2.48
CA ALA A 366 -1.88 31.11 2.85
C ALA A 366 -0.58 30.61 2.19
N ARG A 367 -0.36 29.29 2.16
CA ARG A 367 0.80 28.69 1.47
C ARG A 367 0.73 28.85 -0.04
N ASN A 368 -0.46 28.76 -0.62
CA ASN A 368 -0.68 28.82 -2.07
C ASN A 368 -0.71 30.25 -2.60
N GLY A 369 -1.06 31.22 -1.77
CA GLY A 369 -1.38 32.58 -2.20
C GLY A 369 -2.71 32.68 -2.96
N THR A 370 -3.63 31.74 -2.75
CA THR A 370 -4.95 31.69 -3.39
C THR A 370 -6.06 31.50 -2.34
N GLY A 371 -7.33 31.72 -2.69
CA GLY A 371 -8.48 31.42 -1.82
C GLY A 371 -9.21 30.13 -2.20
N HIS A 372 -8.51 29.23 -2.89
CA HIS A 372 -9.13 28.10 -3.58
C HIS A 372 -9.72 27.08 -2.60
N HIS A 373 -8.98 26.68 -1.56
CA HIS A 373 -9.46 25.67 -0.61
C HIS A 373 -10.61 26.20 0.23
N SER A 374 -10.54 27.44 0.72
CA SER A 374 -11.65 28.06 1.46
C SER A 374 -12.90 28.16 0.59
N GLY A 375 -12.76 28.57 -0.67
CA GLY A 375 -13.85 28.62 -1.64
C GLY A 375 -14.46 27.24 -1.92
N ARG A 376 -13.62 26.22 -2.10
CA ARG A 376 -14.06 24.84 -2.32
C ARG A 376 -14.84 24.28 -1.13
N MET A 377 -14.36 24.51 0.09
CA MET A 377 -15.06 24.06 1.31
C MET A 377 -16.37 24.81 1.51
N ALA A 378 -16.40 26.13 1.25
CA ALA A 378 -17.64 26.90 1.28
C ALA A 378 -18.67 26.38 0.27
N ALA A 379 -18.23 25.98 -0.93
CA ALA A 379 -19.10 25.37 -1.94
C ALA A 379 -19.69 24.04 -1.46
N TRP A 380 -18.90 23.17 -0.82
CA TRP A 380 -19.39 21.91 -0.24
C TRP A 380 -20.44 22.16 0.86
N LEU A 381 -20.17 23.10 1.76
CA LEU A 381 -21.08 23.44 2.87
C LEU A 381 -22.41 24.06 2.40
N ALA A 382 -22.43 24.64 1.20
CA ALA A 382 -23.64 25.18 0.57
C ALA A 382 -24.47 24.10 -0.16
N GLU A 383 -23.97 22.88 -0.34
CA GLU A 383 -24.70 21.83 -1.02
C GLU A 383 -25.96 21.41 -0.22
N ARG A 384 -26.93 20.84 -0.95
CA ARG A 384 -28.19 20.34 -0.40
C ARG A 384 -28.49 18.95 -0.96
N PRO A 385 -29.30 18.13 -0.27
CA PRO A 385 -29.73 16.84 -0.78
C PRO A 385 -30.32 16.96 -2.20
N LEU A 386 -29.92 16.05 -3.09
CA LEU A 386 -30.25 16.12 -4.52
C LEU A 386 -31.60 15.46 -4.84
N ALA A 387 -31.99 14.47 -4.04
CA ALA A 387 -33.23 13.73 -4.19
C ALA A 387 -33.64 13.07 -2.88
N ALA A 388 -34.80 12.41 -2.89
CA ALA A 388 -35.21 11.56 -1.79
C ALA A 388 -34.24 10.36 -1.64
N PRO A 389 -33.94 9.94 -0.39
CA PRO A 389 -33.02 8.84 -0.15
C PRO A 389 -33.58 7.52 -0.69
N VAL A 390 -32.75 6.79 -1.44
CA VAL A 390 -33.00 5.40 -1.83
C VAL A 390 -32.62 4.46 -0.68
N PRO A 391 -33.28 3.30 -0.49
CA PRO A 391 -32.85 2.35 0.54
C PRO A 391 -31.38 1.96 0.36
N LEU A 392 -30.60 1.99 1.45
CA LEU A 392 -29.24 1.45 1.44
C LEU A 392 -29.32 -0.07 1.55
N PRO A 393 -28.52 -0.84 0.79
CA PRO A 393 -28.34 -2.27 1.01
C PRO A 393 -27.94 -2.56 2.46
N THR A 394 -28.25 -3.76 2.94
CA THR A 394 -27.83 -4.14 4.30
C THR A 394 -26.31 -4.21 4.39
N ASP A 395 -25.71 -3.89 5.55
CA ASP A 395 -24.26 -4.03 5.73
C ASP A 395 -23.81 -5.53 5.72
N ASP A 396 -24.75 -6.48 5.78
CA ASP A 396 -24.51 -7.93 5.92
C ASP A 396 -24.81 -8.76 4.66
N GLU A 397 -25.48 -8.22 3.64
CA GLU A 397 -25.65 -8.94 2.36
C GLU A 397 -24.27 -9.10 1.70
N PRO A 398 -23.76 -10.34 1.51
CA PRO A 398 -22.63 -10.57 0.63
C PRO A 398 -22.95 -9.96 -0.72
N ASP A 399 -21.94 -9.41 -1.42
CA ASP A 399 -22.12 -8.96 -2.80
C ASP A 399 -22.87 -10.06 -3.57
N GLU A 400 -24.06 -9.76 -4.10
CA GLU A 400 -24.50 -10.46 -5.31
C GLU A 400 -23.37 -10.21 -6.30
N PRO A 401 -22.68 -11.24 -6.81
CA PRO A 401 -21.76 -11.04 -7.91
C PRO A 401 -22.54 -10.30 -9.01
N ASP A 402 -21.90 -9.36 -9.70
CA ASP A 402 -22.43 -8.82 -10.96
C ASP A 402 -23.02 -10.01 -11.74
N GLU A 403 -24.32 -9.93 -12.10
CA GLU A 403 -25.04 -11.05 -12.72
C GLU A 403 -24.11 -11.72 -13.74
N PRO A 404 -23.66 -12.97 -13.49
CA PRO A 404 -22.85 -13.65 -14.49
C PRO A 404 -23.71 -13.73 -15.73
N ASP A 405 -23.12 -13.42 -16.89
CA ASP A 405 -23.72 -13.62 -18.20
C ASP A 405 -24.58 -14.89 -18.15
N ALA A 406 -25.85 -14.79 -18.55
CA ALA A 406 -26.94 -15.75 -18.28
C ALA A 406 -26.75 -17.19 -18.84
N ASP A 407 -25.51 -17.55 -19.19
CA ASP A 407 -25.05 -18.86 -19.66
C ASP A 407 -24.15 -19.61 -18.65
N TRP A 408 -23.90 -19.10 -17.43
CA TRP A 408 -23.09 -19.84 -16.43
C TRP A 408 -23.92 -20.93 -15.71
N PRO A 409 -23.55 -22.22 -15.77
CA PRO A 409 -24.30 -23.29 -15.12
C PRO A 409 -24.31 -23.19 -13.58
N GLU A 410 -25.50 -23.24 -12.97
CA GLU A 410 -25.78 -23.13 -11.52
C GLU A 410 -24.89 -24.02 -10.62
N ALA A 411 -24.44 -25.17 -11.13
CA ALA A 411 -23.56 -26.11 -10.42
C ALA A 411 -22.15 -25.56 -10.17
N GLU A 412 -21.65 -24.65 -11.02
CA GLU A 412 -20.34 -24.01 -10.86
C GLU A 412 -20.40 -22.84 -9.87
N ALA A 413 -21.55 -22.14 -9.79
CA ALA A 413 -21.79 -21.08 -8.80
C ALA A 413 -21.94 -21.62 -7.36
N GLU A 414 -22.63 -22.75 -7.19
CA GLU A 414 -22.70 -23.44 -5.88
C GLU A 414 -21.32 -23.97 -5.41
N ALA A 415 -20.49 -24.43 -6.36
CA ALA A 415 -19.13 -24.86 -6.06
C ALA A 415 -18.23 -23.69 -5.62
N GLU A 416 -18.33 -22.51 -6.25
CA GLU A 416 -17.59 -21.31 -5.84
C GLU A 416 -18.01 -20.77 -4.47
N LEU A 417 -19.30 -20.85 -4.12
CA LEU A 417 -19.79 -20.47 -2.79
C LEU A 417 -19.24 -21.40 -1.70
N GLY A 418 -19.18 -22.71 -1.99
CA GLY A 418 -18.54 -23.70 -1.11
C GLY A 418 -17.03 -23.48 -0.93
N GLU A 419 -16.33 -22.95 -1.94
CA GLU A 419 -14.90 -22.61 -1.82
C GLU A 419 -14.60 -21.44 -0.86
N ARG A 420 -15.62 -20.63 -0.55
CA ARG A 420 -15.51 -19.42 0.29
C ARG A 420 -16.10 -19.58 1.69
N GLU A 421 -16.82 -20.68 1.96
CA GLU A 421 -17.43 -20.94 3.26
C GLU A 421 -16.39 -21.39 4.30
N LEU A 422 -16.41 -20.77 5.48
CA LEU A 422 -15.49 -21.10 6.57
C LEU A 422 -15.89 -22.42 7.23
N SER A 423 -14.96 -23.38 7.26
CA SER A 423 -15.13 -24.67 7.92
C SER A 423 -14.00 -24.95 8.91
N ALA A 424 -14.24 -25.83 9.88
CA ALA A 424 -13.17 -26.30 10.77
C ALA A 424 -12.09 -27.07 9.97
N LEU A 425 -10.82 -26.82 10.27
CA LEU A 425 -9.70 -27.49 9.60
C LEU A 425 -9.83 -29.02 9.75
N SER A 426 -9.92 -29.72 8.62
CA SER A 426 -10.03 -31.18 8.60
C SER A 426 -8.96 -31.82 7.73
N LEU A 427 -8.64 -33.09 8.02
CA LEU A 427 -7.75 -33.89 7.19
C LEU A 427 -8.26 -33.98 5.75
N GLY A 428 -9.58 -34.14 5.57
CA GLY A 428 -10.22 -34.22 4.26
C GLY A 428 -10.05 -32.97 3.41
N MET A 429 -9.99 -31.78 4.03
CA MET A 429 -9.72 -30.54 3.31
C MET A 429 -8.26 -30.47 2.83
N ILE A 430 -7.31 -30.91 3.66
CA ILE A 430 -5.88 -30.96 3.30
C ILE A 430 -5.67 -31.94 2.14
N THR A 431 -6.19 -33.16 2.26
CA THR A 431 -6.07 -34.18 1.21
C THR A 431 -6.80 -33.79 -0.06
N GLY A 432 -7.99 -33.20 0.04
CA GLY A 432 -8.76 -32.75 -1.13
C GLY A 432 -8.05 -31.67 -1.96
N ILE A 433 -7.30 -30.78 -1.30
CA ILE A 433 -6.44 -29.81 -2.01
C ILE A 433 -5.31 -30.51 -2.76
N LEU A 434 -4.63 -31.46 -2.12
CA LEU A 434 -3.54 -32.20 -2.77
C LEU A 434 -4.05 -33.09 -3.93
N ASP A 435 -5.20 -33.73 -3.74
CA ASP A 435 -5.87 -34.51 -4.78
C ASP A 435 -6.22 -33.62 -5.99
N GLY A 436 -6.77 -32.42 -5.74
CA GLY A 436 -7.08 -31.44 -6.78
C GLY A 436 -5.84 -30.92 -7.53
N ARG A 437 -4.69 -30.88 -6.85
CA ARG A 437 -3.38 -30.56 -7.45
C ARG A 437 -2.75 -31.74 -8.21
N GLY A 438 -3.25 -32.96 -8.02
CA GLY A 438 -2.66 -34.18 -8.54
C GLY A 438 -1.36 -34.59 -7.83
N ASP A 439 -1.14 -34.07 -6.61
CA ASP A 439 0.04 -34.35 -5.81
C ASP A 439 -0.01 -35.76 -5.21
N ARG A 440 1.12 -36.46 -5.18
CA ARG A 440 1.21 -37.77 -4.52
C ARG A 440 1.61 -37.61 -3.07
N TYR A 441 0.80 -38.15 -2.17
CA TYR A 441 1.06 -38.16 -0.74
C TYR A 441 0.70 -39.51 -0.10
N LEU A 442 1.17 -39.71 1.12
CA LEU A 442 0.79 -40.77 2.04
C LEU A 442 0.23 -40.13 3.30
N VAL A 443 -0.71 -40.79 3.96
CA VAL A 443 -1.20 -40.38 5.29
C VAL A 443 -0.71 -41.41 6.28
N ASP A 444 -0.01 -40.96 7.34
CA ASP A 444 0.47 -41.85 8.40
C ASP A 444 -0.60 -42.13 9.47
N GLU A 445 -0.28 -43.02 10.41
CA GLU A 445 -1.19 -43.40 11.52
C GLU A 445 -1.55 -42.23 12.45
N GLY A 446 -0.77 -41.14 12.42
CA GLY A 446 -1.00 -39.91 13.16
C GLY A 446 -1.75 -38.84 12.38
N GLU A 447 -2.41 -39.21 11.27
CA GLU A 447 -3.10 -38.31 10.35
C GLU A 447 -2.20 -37.19 9.77
N THR A 448 -0.89 -37.44 9.70
CA THR A 448 0.06 -36.55 9.04
C THR A 448 0.15 -36.91 7.57
N VAL A 449 -0.10 -35.93 6.72
CA VAL A 449 -0.01 -36.05 5.27
C VAL A 449 1.43 -35.77 4.85
N VAL A 450 2.09 -36.73 4.24
CA VAL A 450 3.50 -36.65 3.82
C VAL A 450 3.58 -36.78 2.31
N GLY A 451 4.17 -35.79 1.64
CA GLY A 451 4.48 -35.88 0.22
C GLY A 451 5.90 -35.44 -0.09
N HIS A 452 6.29 -35.62 -1.34
CA HIS A 452 7.63 -35.29 -1.82
C HIS A 452 7.52 -34.37 -3.04
N TRP A 453 8.14 -33.20 -2.94
CA TRP A 453 8.12 -32.14 -3.94
C TRP A 453 9.53 -31.63 -4.17
N GLU A 454 10.09 -31.85 -5.37
CA GLU A 454 11.32 -31.21 -5.85
C GLU A 454 12.44 -31.03 -4.81
N GLY A 455 12.93 -32.13 -4.23
CA GLY A 455 14.02 -32.11 -3.24
C GLY A 455 13.60 -31.86 -1.79
N ALA A 456 12.30 -31.66 -1.54
CA ALA A 456 11.70 -31.48 -0.22
C ALA A 456 10.70 -32.58 0.11
N VAL A 457 10.82 -33.15 1.30
CA VAL A 457 9.74 -33.92 1.94
C VAL A 457 8.93 -32.99 2.81
N ILE A 458 7.65 -32.79 2.50
CA ILE A 458 6.77 -31.87 3.23
C ILE A 458 5.69 -32.65 3.96
N GLN A 459 5.50 -32.33 5.24
CA GLN A 459 4.51 -32.93 6.12
C GLN A 459 3.47 -31.88 6.51
N PHE A 460 2.19 -32.16 6.23
CA PHE A 460 1.07 -31.40 6.75
C PHE A 460 0.40 -32.16 7.86
N ARG A 461 0.26 -31.53 9.02
CA ARG A 461 -0.49 -32.09 10.16
C ARG A 461 -1.38 -31.04 10.79
N ARG A 462 -2.42 -31.52 11.45
CA ARG A 462 -3.26 -30.71 12.34
C ARG A 462 -2.63 -30.73 13.73
N ALA A 463 -2.28 -29.56 14.25
CA ALA A 463 -1.72 -29.37 15.58
C ALA A 463 -2.69 -28.57 16.47
N GLY A 464 -2.42 -28.49 17.77
CA GLY A 464 -3.35 -27.90 18.75
C GLY A 464 -4.30 -28.93 19.35
N GLU A 465 -4.90 -28.60 20.49
CA GLU A 465 -5.77 -29.50 21.25
C GLU A 465 -7.05 -29.89 20.49
N ARG A 466 -7.49 -29.06 19.54
CA ARG A 466 -8.67 -29.29 18.68
C ARG A 466 -8.26 -29.56 17.23
N GLY A 467 -6.97 -29.72 16.94
CA GLY A 467 -6.46 -29.85 15.57
C GLY A 467 -6.65 -28.59 14.73
N GLU A 468 -6.70 -27.42 15.36
CA GLU A 468 -7.02 -26.14 14.73
C GLU A 468 -5.84 -25.43 14.05
N VAL A 469 -4.61 -25.91 14.26
CA VAL A 469 -3.40 -25.32 13.67
C VAL A 469 -2.98 -26.13 12.46
N LEU A 470 -2.90 -25.52 11.29
CA LEU A 470 -2.25 -26.11 10.13
C LEU A 470 -0.73 -26.00 10.32
N HIS A 471 -0.05 -27.13 10.46
CA HIS A 471 1.39 -27.19 10.60
C HIS A 471 2.01 -27.88 9.39
N ALA A 472 2.76 -27.12 8.59
CA ALA A 472 3.54 -27.61 7.47
C ALA A 472 5.02 -27.65 7.82
N ARG A 473 5.64 -28.82 7.67
CA ARG A 473 7.07 -29.05 7.93
C ARG A 473 7.77 -29.50 6.66
N ALA A 474 8.64 -28.68 6.11
CA ALA A 474 9.48 -29.01 4.96
C ALA A 474 10.84 -29.52 5.44
N MET A 475 11.31 -30.63 4.90
CA MET A 475 12.63 -31.20 5.16
C MET A 475 13.37 -31.35 3.83
N ALA A 476 14.57 -30.79 3.75
CA ALA A 476 15.41 -30.95 2.56
C ALA A 476 15.95 -32.39 2.48
N ASP A 477 16.01 -32.97 1.28
CA ASP A 477 16.58 -34.29 1.05
C ASP A 477 18.07 -34.34 1.37
N ARG A 478 18.78 -33.23 1.12
CA ARG A 478 20.20 -33.13 1.40
C ARG A 478 20.44 -33.06 2.91
N ARG A 479 21.16 -34.06 3.39
CA ARG A 479 21.65 -34.12 4.78
C ARG A 479 23.09 -33.66 4.86
N LEU A 480 23.45 -33.04 5.98
CA LEU A 480 24.83 -32.63 6.26
C LEU A 480 25.43 -33.48 7.37
N PRO A 481 26.72 -33.88 7.31
CA PRO A 481 27.38 -34.50 8.46
C PRO A 481 27.36 -33.58 9.68
N THR A 482 27.25 -34.14 10.89
CA THR A 482 27.22 -33.37 12.15
C THR A 482 28.43 -32.44 12.33
N ALA A 483 29.57 -32.74 11.70
CA ALA A 483 30.74 -31.87 11.66
C ALA A 483 30.48 -30.48 11.00
N ARG A 484 29.46 -30.36 10.12
CA ARG A 484 29.06 -29.12 9.43
C ARG A 484 27.99 -28.32 10.19
N ARG A 485 27.79 -28.58 11.49
CA ARG A 485 26.76 -27.92 12.31
C ARG A 485 26.83 -26.39 12.29
N ALA A 486 28.03 -25.82 12.36
CA ALA A 486 28.20 -24.37 12.34
C ALA A 486 27.68 -23.76 11.02
N GLU A 487 27.89 -24.45 9.91
CA GLU A 487 27.42 -24.02 8.60
C GLU A 487 25.90 -24.18 8.45
N ALA A 488 25.34 -25.30 8.93
CA ALA A 488 23.89 -25.50 8.96
C ALA A 488 23.19 -24.38 9.74
N TYR A 489 23.73 -23.99 10.90
CA TYR A 489 23.17 -22.88 11.68
C TYR A 489 23.37 -21.51 11.02
N ALA A 490 24.51 -21.28 10.38
CA ALA A 490 24.72 -20.05 9.63
C ALA A 490 23.71 -19.92 8.48
N PHE A 491 23.46 -20.99 7.74
CA PHE A 491 22.43 -21.06 6.71
C PHE A 491 21.03 -20.80 7.28
N CYS A 492 20.62 -21.49 8.35
CA CYS A 492 19.30 -21.28 8.95
C CYS A 492 19.11 -19.84 9.44
N ASN A 493 20.14 -19.24 10.03
CA ASN A 493 20.08 -17.85 10.50
C ASN A 493 19.96 -16.87 9.34
N ALA A 494 20.72 -17.05 8.26
CA ALA A 494 20.61 -16.24 7.06
C ALA A 494 19.23 -16.39 6.41
N TRP A 495 18.75 -17.63 6.26
CA TRP A 495 17.41 -17.91 5.72
C TRP A 495 16.32 -17.22 6.53
N ASN A 496 16.33 -17.36 7.87
CA ASN A 496 15.34 -16.74 8.75
C ASN A 496 15.45 -15.20 8.81
N HIS A 497 16.60 -14.64 8.44
CA HIS A 497 16.78 -13.19 8.32
C HIS A 497 16.22 -12.68 6.98
N ASP A 498 16.53 -13.37 5.89
CA ASP A 498 16.23 -12.92 4.53
C ASP A 498 14.83 -13.34 4.03
N ARG A 499 14.22 -14.37 4.63
CA ARG A 499 12.96 -14.96 4.18
C ARG A 499 11.98 -15.09 5.34
N LEU A 500 10.71 -14.77 5.08
CA LEU A 500 9.62 -14.85 6.06
C LEU A 500 9.22 -16.31 6.38
N LEU A 501 9.31 -17.21 5.41
CA LEU A 501 8.87 -18.61 5.50
C LEU A 501 9.81 -19.51 4.65
N PRO A 502 9.96 -20.80 5.01
CA PRO A 502 9.60 -21.37 6.30
C PRO A 502 10.62 -20.95 7.39
N LYS A 503 10.25 -21.09 8.67
CA LYS A 503 11.19 -20.90 9.78
C LYS A 503 12.19 -22.06 9.82
N ALA A 504 13.41 -21.81 9.36
CA ALA A 504 14.49 -22.78 9.21
C ALA A 504 15.17 -23.15 10.54
N TYR A 505 15.51 -24.42 10.69
CA TYR A 505 16.34 -24.95 11.77
C TYR A 505 17.00 -26.27 11.35
N ALA A 506 18.09 -26.64 12.02
CA ALA A 506 18.75 -27.92 11.81
C ALA A 506 18.39 -28.89 12.95
N HIS A 507 17.92 -30.08 12.58
CA HIS A 507 17.63 -31.18 13.49
C HIS A 507 18.77 -32.20 13.47
N ASP A 508 19.28 -32.55 14.65
CA ASP A 508 20.42 -33.45 14.81
C ASP A 508 19.95 -34.88 15.04
N LEU A 509 20.31 -35.79 14.14
CA LEU A 509 19.99 -37.22 14.21
C LEU A 509 21.19 -38.06 14.68
N GLY A 510 22.23 -37.43 15.23
CA GLY A 510 23.46 -38.07 15.71
C GLY A 510 24.59 -37.93 14.70
N ASP A 511 24.54 -38.71 13.62
CA ASP A 511 25.58 -38.74 12.58
C ASP A 511 25.32 -37.74 11.43
N GLU A 512 24.07 -37.30 11.30
CA GLU A 512 23.61 -36.39 10.24
C GLU A 512 22.71 -35.29 10.80
N LEU A 513 22.73 -34.14 10.12
CA LEU A 513 21.84 -33.01 10.32
C LEU A 513 20.81 -32.97 9.19
N VAL A 514 19.55 -32.86 9.57
CA VAL A 514 18.43 -32.59 8.67
C VAL A 514 18.08 -31.11 8.77
N LEU A 515 18.17 -30.40 7.66
CA LEU A 515 17.71 -29.02 7.57
C LEU A 515 16.22 -29.00 7.28
N ALA A 516 15.46 -28.42 8.21
CA ALA A 516 14.00 -28.38 8.16
C ALA A 516 13.50 -26.94 8.28
N GLY A 517 12.30 -26.70 7.79
CA GLY A 517 11.59 -25.44 7.94
C GLY A 517 10.14 -25.67 8.31
N ASP A 518 9.62 -24.93 9.28
CA ASP A 518 8.22 -25.02 9.70
C ASP A 518 7.43 -23.76 9.37
N VAL A 519 6.16 -23.96 9.00
CA VAL A 519 5.13 -22.93 8.90
C VAL A 519 3.93 -23.42 9.71
N ALA A 520 3.45 -22.59 10.62
CA ALA A 520 2.28 -22.89 11.44
C ALA A 520 1.28 -21.74 11.36
N THR A 521 0.04 -22.07 11.04
CA THR A 521 -1.06 -21.11 10.92
C THR A 521 -2.19 -21.52 11.85
N ASP A 522 -2.56 -20.63 12.77
CA ASP A 522 -3.71 -20.82 13.65
C ASP A 522 -5.01 -20.57 12.88
N LEU A 523 -5.86 -21.59 12.79
CA LEU A 523 -7.15 -21.56 12.10
C LEU A 523 -8.30 -21.86 13.08
N ALA A 524 -8.15 -21.47 14.35
CA ALA A 524 -9.13 -21.66 15.43
C ALA A 524 -10.55 -21.15 15.13
N HIS A 525 -10.69 -20.19 14.20
CA HIS A 525 -11.95 -19.58 13.80
C HIS A 525 -12.49 -20.11 12.45
N GLY A 526 -11.90 -21.18 11.91
CA GLY A 526 -12.28 -21.77 10.63
C GLY A 526 -11.44 -21.25 9.46
N VAL A 527 -11.47 -21.99 8.35
CA VAL A 527 -10.75 -21.70 7.10
C VAL A 527 -11.62 -22.06 5.92
N ALA A 528 -11.64 -21.21 4.89
CA ALA A 528 -12.29 -21.54 3.63
C ALA A 528 -11.38 -22.43 2.75
N PRO A 529 -11.92 -23.36 1.94
CA PRO A 529 -11.12 -24.20 1.05
C PRO A 529 -10.14 -23.41 0.16
N ALA A 530 -10.57 -22.28 -0.41
CA ALA A 530 -9.69 -21.42 -1.22
C ALA A 530 -8.54 -20.82 -0.40
N GLN A 531 -8.79 -20.42 0.85
CA GLN A 531 -7.75 -19.88 1.74
C GLN A 531 -6.77 -20.98 2.17
N LEU A 532 -7.27 -22.18 2.49
CA LEU A 532 -6.43 -23.32 2.83
C LEU A 532 -5.52 -23.71 1.66
N ARG A 533 -6.03 -23.65 0.42
CA ARG A 533 -5.25 -23.88 -0.82
C ARG A 533 -4.07 -22.91 -0.91
N VAL A 534 -4.31 -21.61 -0.71
CA VAL A 534 -3.24 -20.60 -0.72
C VAL A 534 -2.18 -20.88 0.35
N LEU A 535 -2.59 -21.25 1.57
CA LEU A 535 -1.66 -21.58 2.66
C LEU A 535 -0.81 -22.81 2.33
N MET A 536 -1.41 -23.84 1.75
CA MET A 536 -0.71 -25.06 1.35
C MET A 536 0.22 -24.80 0.16
N ASP A 537 -0.23 -24.07 -0.85
CA ASP A 537 0.59 -23.70 -2.02
C ASP A 537 1.81 -22.88 -1.61
N ALA A 538 1.62 -21.91 -0.70
CA ALA A 538 2.72 -21.12 -0.16
C ALA A 538 3.71 -22.00 0.62
N ALA A 539 3.22 -22.93 1.45
CA ALA A 539 4.07 -23.86 2.20
C ALA A 539 4.86 -24.81 1.27
N ILE A 540 4.24 -25.31 0.20
CA ILE A 540 4.90 -26.16 -0.80
C ILE A 540 5.96 -25.37 -1.55
N ALA A 541 5.60 -24.22 -2.14
CA ALA A 541 6.51 -23.40 -2.94
C ALA A 541 7.72 -22.93 -2.12
N THR A 542 7.49 -22.46 -0.89
CA THR A 542 8.57 -22.00 -0.01
C THR A 542 9.39 -23.17 0.53
N GLY A 543 8.78 -24.34 0.75
CA GLY A 543 9.48 -25.57 1.12
C GLY A 543 10.42 -26.08 0.02
N ILE A 544 9.99 -26.03 -1.25
CA ILE A 544 10.83 -26.37 -2.41
C ILE A 544 12.00 -25.39 -2.52
N ALA A 545 11.73 -24.08 -2.49
CA ALA A 545 12.77 -23.06 -2.55
C ALA A 545 13.79 -23.18 -1.39
N TYR A 546 13.30 -23.56 -0.20
CA TYR A 546 14.17 -23.86 0.95
C TYR A 546 15.06 -25.06 0.68
N ALA A 547 14.50 -26.17 0.19
CA ALA A 547 15.27 -27.37 -0.12
C ALA A 547 16.28 -27.16 -1.25
N GLU A 548 15.94 -26.36 -2.28
CA GLU A 548 16.87 -25.96 -3.34
C GLU A 548 18.06 -25.16 -2.78
N ALA A 549 17.79 -24.20 -1.89
CA ALA A 549 18.84 -23.42 -1.24
C ALA A 549 19.73 -24.29 -0.34
N VAL A 550 19.15 -25.26 0.39
CA VAL A 550 19.93 -26.25 1.15
C VAL A 550 20.77 -27.12 0.20
N ALA A 551 20.21 -27.55 -0.93
CA ALA A 551 20.91 -28.34 -1.93
C ALA A 551 22.09 -27.58 -2.57
N ALA A 552 22.06 -26.25 -2.58
CA ALA A 552 23.12 -25.38 -3.08
C ALA A 552 24.25 -25.06 -2.08
N LEU A 553 24.17 -25.53 -0.83
CA LEU A 553 25.24 -25.33 0.16
C LEU A 553 26.59 -25.91 -0.34
N PRO A 554 27.73 -25.28 -0.04
CA PRO A 554 29.02 -25.69 -0.61
C PRO A 554 29.53 -27.08 -0.18
#